data_AF-A0A3B3DQX1-F1
#
_entry.id   AF-A0A3B3DQX1-F1
#
_cell.length_a   1.000
_cell.length_b   1.000
_cell.length_c   1.000
_cell.angle_alpha   90.00
_cell.angle_beta   90.00
_cell.angle_gamma   90.00
#
_symmetry.space_group_name_H-M   'P 1'
#
loop_
_entity.id
_entity.type
_entity.pdbx_description
1 polymer ?
#
loop_
_entity_poly.entity_id
_entity_poly.type
_entity_poly.pdbx_seq_one_letter_code
_entity_poly.pdbx_strand_id
1 'polypeptide(L)'
;MEDLSVPRREELQPDSSPVVGISVCDSAPLIWRVQDLKVVRSGGLVGALLGSLPRTPRQNGRLGRPLLLLPEEERLLREGPGAAVLPRPGGERGAELKRRFEEEQTSSQEEQSVLALQDRKAALLRAMTSSLTEEAQQDRLGALDQNFVFPRSALAVQLSTARAGLHYCPEARSFLEAEQPIKTQPSPSSRFQVFRDLRGRGFFLTSAGKFGGDFLVYPGDPLRFHAHFIAVCVESDRPVGVLDLLAVARLGSNVKKTVLLCSPVADGDVRYTSLQWSGMV
;
A
#
# COMPACT_ATOMS: atom_id res chain seq x y z
N MET A 1 61.49 10.21 -7.73
CA MET A 1 61.03 8.85 -7.39
C MET A 1 60.23 9.03 -6.12
N GLU A 2 58.98 9.45 -6.29
CA GLU A 2 58.07 9.81 -5.21
C GLU A 2 57.36 8.54 -4.74
N ASP A 3 57.45 8.27 -3.44
CA ASP A 3 56.85 7.12 -2.80
C ASP A 3 55.43 7.50 -2.35
N LEU A 4 54.43 7.04 -3.11
CA LEU A 4 53.00 7.23 -2.83
C LEU A 4 52.57 6.28 -1.71
N SER A 5 52.70 6.71 -0.46
CA SER A 5 52.14 6.02 0.70
C SER A 5 50.61 6.07 0.68
N VAL A 6 49.98 4.96 0.31
CA VAL A 6 48.53 4.74 0.44
C VAL A 6 48.17 4.63 1.93
N PRO A 7 47.21 5.41 2.47
CA PRO A 7 46.79 5.25 3.85
C PRO A 7 45.95 3.96 3.99
N ARG A 8 46.32 3.14 4.99
CA ARG A 8 45.61 1.92 5.37
C ARG A 8 44.16 2.27 5.74
N ARG A 9 43.20 1.55 5.14
CA ARG A 9 41.78 1.58 5.55
C ARG A 9 41.70 1.30 7.04
N GLU A 10 41.25 2.28 7.80
CA GLU A 10 40.78 2.10 9.16
C GLU A 10 39.71 1.01 9.18
N GLU A 11 39.90 0.05 10.07
CA GLU A 11 38.99 -1.05 10.34
C GLU A 11 37.64 -0.47 10.80
N LEU A 12 36.66 -0.45 9.89
CA LEU A 12 35.27 -0.22 10.28
C LEU A 12 34.85 -1.35 11.22
N GLN A 13 34.54 -0.97 12.46
CA GLN A 13 33.83 -1.77 13.45
C GLN A 13 32.59 -2.46 12.83
N PRO A 14 32.13 -3.59 13.36
CA PRO A 14 30.96 -4.28 12.82
C PRO A 14 29.75 -3.37 12.98
N ASP A 15 29.40 -2.71 11.88
CA ASP A 15 28.30 -1.77 11.80
C ASP A 15 27.03 -2.51 12.22
N SER A 16 26.47 -2.14 13.37
CA SER A 16 25.17 -2.62 13.81
C SER A 16 24.19 -2.27 12.70
N SER A 17 23.74 -3.26 11.93
CA SER A 17 22.81 -3.03 10.83
C SER A 17 21.60 -2.27 11.38
N PRO A 18 21.25 -1.08 10.84
CA PRO A 18 20.25 -0.24 11.44
C PRO A 18 18.90 -0.97 11.48
N VAL A 19 18.33 -1.08 12.68
CA VAL A 19 17.07 -1.80 12.90
C VAL A 19 15.91 -1.04 12.25
N VAL A 20 15.34 -1.63 11.20
CA VAL A 20 14.18 -1.13 10.46
C VAL A 20 12.91 -1.46 11.25
N GLY A 21 12.14 -0.43 11.63
CA GLY A 21 10.87 -0.59 12.30
C GLY A 21 9.74 -0.81 11.30
N ILE A 22 9.21 -2.03 11.25
CA ILE A 22 8.05 -2.37 10.41
C ILE A 22 6.79 -2.26 11.24
N SER A 23 5.88 -1.39 10.84
CA SER A 23 4.52 -1.30 11.37
C SER A 23 3.57 -2.07 10.46
N VAL A 24 2.57 -2.75 11.01
CA VAL A 24 1.58 -3.48 10.22
C VAL A 24 0.21 -2.85 10.45
N CYS A 25 -0.43 -2.42 9.37
CA CYS A 25 -1.84 -1.98 9.37
C CYS A 25 -2.62 -3.05 8.61
N ASP A 26 -3.58 -3.71 9.25
CA ASP A 26 -4.16 -4.95 8.77
C ASP A 26 -3.09 -5.98 8.35
N SER A 27 -3.00 -6.26 7.05
CA SER A 27 -2.04 -7.16 6.42
C SER A 27 -0.92 -6.43 5.66
N ALA A 28 -0.96 -5.10 5.62
CA ALA A 28 -0.01 -4.29 4.89
C ALA A 28 1.22 -3.94 5.75
N PRO A 29 2.42 -4.38 5.37
CA PRO A 29 3.67 -3.97 6.02
C PRO A 29 4.07 -2.55 5.59
N LEU A 30 4.20 -1.65 6.57
CA LEU A 30 4.40 -0.22 6.38
C LEU A 30 5.66 0.27 7.10
N ILE A 31 6.42 1.15 6.43
CA ILE A 31 7.54 1.88 7.02
C ILE A 31 7.21 3.36 7.08
N TRP A 32 7.31 3.94 8.28
CA TRP A 32 6.94 5.34 8.54
C TRP A 32 8.15 6.26 8.73
N ARG A 33 9.21 5.77 9.38
CA ARG A 33 10.39 6.59 9.68
C ARG A 33 11.24 6.79 8.43
N VAL A 34 11.72 8.02 8.25
CA VAL A 34 12.55 8.37 7.07
C VAL A 34 13.89 7.65 7.12
N GLN A 35 14.45 7.44 8.31
CA GLN A 35 15.69 6.70 8.51
C GLN A 35 15.55 5.26 8.01
N ASP A 36 14.51 4.56 8.47
CA ASP A 36 14.18 3.20 8.04
C ASP A 36 13.96 3.10 6.53
N LEU A 37 13.24 4.08 5.96
CA LEU A 37 12.99 4.15 4.52
C LEU A 37 14.30 4.30 3.73
N LYS A 38 15.22 5.17 4.19
CA LYS A 38 16.53 5.32 3.56
C LYS A 38 17.33 4.03 3.59
N VAL A 39 17.33 3.32 4.73
CA VAL A 39 18.00 2.01 4.89
C VAL A 39 17.43 1.01 3.90
N VAL A 40 16.11 0.83 3.87
CA VAL A 40 15.43 -0.11 2.98
C VAL A 40 15.67 0.21 1.50
N ARG A 41 15.62 1.49 1.13
CA ARG A 41 15.90 1.94 -0.25
C ARG A 41 17.38 1.77 -0.62
N SER A 42 18.31 2.01 0.30
CA SER A 42 19.75 1.75 0.07
C SER A 42 20.06 0.26 -0.10
N GLY A 43 19.27 -0.61 0.55
CA GLY A 43 19.28 -2.06 0.33
C GLY A 43 18.63 -2.50 -0.97
N GLY A 44 18.14 -1.56 -1.79
CA GLY A 44 17.55 -1.79 -3.11
C GLY A 44 16.11 -2.32 -3.11
N LEU A 45 15.46 -2.39 -1.95
CA LEU A 45 14.02 -2.58 -1.89
C LEU A 45 13.33 -1.30 -2.37
N VAL A 46 12.19 -1.44 -3.04
CA VAL A 46 11.54 -0.31 -3.71
C VAL A 46 10.32 0.13 -2.92
N GLY A 47 9.45 -0.81 -2.56
CA GLY A 47 8.13 -0.55 -2.00
C GLY A 47 7.26 0.37 -2.85
N ALA A 48 6.17 0.85 -2.26
CA ALA A 48 5.27 1.84 -2.85
C ALA A 48 4.95 2.92 -1.82
N LEU A 49 5.31 4.17 -2.10
CA LEU A 49 4.92 5.29 -1.25
C LEU A 49 3.39 5.47 -1.30
N LEU A 50 2.76 5.49 -0.13
CA LEU A 50 1.35 5.72 0.05
C LEU A 50 1.08 7.15 0.50
N GLY A 51 -0.11 7.64 0.14
CA GLY A 51 -0.61 8.95 0.55
C GLY A 51 -0.74 9.93 -0.62
N SER A 52 -1.80 10.72 -0.56
CA SER A 52 -2.04 11.88 -1.41
C SER A 52 -2.46 13.03 -0.51
N LEU A 53 -2.00 14.24 -0.80
CA LEU A 53 -2.62 15.43 -0.20
C LEU A 53 -3.97 15.60 -0.91
N PRO A 54 -5.10 15.75 -0.19
CA PRO A 54 -6.42 15.91 -0.80
C PRO A 54 -6.48 17.03 -1.84
N ARG A 55 -5.68 18.08 -1.65
CA ARG A 55 -5.58 19.24 -2.56
C ARG A 55 -4.59 19.05 -3.71
N THR A 56 -3.72 18.04 -3.67
CA THR A 56 -2.75 17.74 -4.74
C THR A 56 -2.65 16.23 -4.99
N PRO A 57 -3.69 15.62 -5.59
CA PRO A 57 -3.84 14.16 -5.72
C PRO A 57 -2.85 13.48 -6.69
N ARG A 58 -1.94 14.24 -7.31
CA ARG A 58 -0.95 13.75 -8.30
C ARG A 58 0.48 13.62 -7.76
N GLN A 59 0.73 13.85 -6.46
CA GLN A 59 2.08 13.78 -5.85
C GLN A 59 2.41 12.45 -5.17
N ASN A 60 1.56 11.43 -5.36
CA ASN A 60 1.52 10.20 -4.55
C ASN A 60 2.82 9.38 -4.61
N GLY A 61 3.55 9.46 -5.73
CA GLY A 61 4.75 8.64 -5.94
C GLY A 61 6.05 9.18 -5.35
N ARG A 62 6.08 10.40 -4.78
CA ARG A 62 7.34 11.04 -4.34
C ARG A 62 7.32 11.61 -2.93
N LEU A 63 6.18 12.05 -2.43
CA LEU A 63 6.07 12.80 -1.17
C LEU A 63 5.18 12.10 -0.12
N GLY A 64 4.62 10.94 -0.47
CA GLY A 64 3.79 10.15 0.43
C GLY A 64 4.63 9.33 1.40
N ARG A 65 4.26 9.35 2.68
CA ARG A 65 4.59 8.30 3.66
C ARG A 65 3.26 7.77 4.18
N PRO A 66 3.15 6.47 4.49
CA PRO A 66 4.22 5.47 4.66
C PRO A 66 4.72 4.83 3.35
N LEU A 67 5.84 4.09 3.42
CA LEU A 67 6.25 3.15 2.38
C LEU A 67 5.58 1.80 2.63
N LEU A 68 4.75 1.35 1.69
CA LEU A 68 4.19 0.01 1.65
C LEU A 68 5.22 -0.96 1.08
N LEU A 69 5.53 -2.02 1.81
CA LEU A 69 6.37 -3.10 1.33
C LEU A 69 5.53 -4.16 0.60
N LEU A 70 6.14 -4.83 -0.38
CA LEU A 70 5.62 -6.10 -0.85
C LEU A 70 5.77 -7.18 0.24
N PRO A 71 4.91 -8.21 0.25
CA PRO A 71 5.08 -9.35 1.17
C PRO A 71 6.48 -9.97 1.09
N GLU A 72 7.07 -10.02 -0.11
CA GLU A 72 8.41 -10.54 -0.31
C GLU A 72 9.51 -9.61 0.23
N GLU A 73 9.32 -8.29 0.14
CA GLU A 73 10.24 -7.32 0.72
C GLU A 73 10.20 -7.39 2.25
N GLU A 74 9.01 -7.49 2.83
CA GLU A 74 8.83 -7.68 4.27
C GLU A 74 9.48 -8.98 4.74
N ARG A 75 9.21 -10.09 4.04
CA ARG A 75 9.80 -11.39 4.38
C ARG A 75 11.32 -11.36 4.30
N LEU A 76 11.90 -10.75 3.26
CA LEU A 76 13.35 -10.61 3.13
C LEU A 76 13.94 -9.79 4.30
N LEU A 77 13.27 -8.71 4.71
CA LEU A 77 13.68 -7.91 5.86
C LEU A 77 13.63 -8.73 7.16
N ARG A 78 12.57 -9.52 7.38
CA ARG A 78 12.40 -10.39 8.55
C ARG A 78 13.42 -11.53 8.61
N GLU A 79 13.79 -12.10 7.48
CA GLU A 79 14.85 -13.13 7.39
C GLU A 79 16.26 -12.54 7.57
N GLY A 80 16.42 -11.22 7.37
CA GLY A 80 17.68 -10.50 7.55
C GLY A 80 17.95 -10.03 8.99
N PRO A 81 19.21 -9.74 9.34
CA PRO A 81 19.62 -9.40 10.72
C PRO A 81 19.22 -8.00 11.20
N GLY A 82 18.28 -7.31 10.54
CA GLY A 82 18.06 -5.86 10.71
C GLY A 82 16.61 -5.39 10.76
N ALA A 83 15.61 -6.27 10.83
CA ALA A 83 14.21 -5.85 10.94
C ALA A 83 13.59 -6.20 12.29
N ALA A 84 12.95 -5.22 12.92
CA ALA A 84 12.14 -5.42 14.10
C ALA A 84 10.69 -5.07 13.79
N VAL A 85 9.78 -6.00 14.09
CA VAL A 85 8.35 -5.70 14.14
C VAL A 85 8.14 -4.78 15.33
N LEU A 86 7.56 -3.60 15.09
CA LEU A 86 7.29 -2.67 16.19
C LEU A 86 6.22 -3.26 17.12
N PRO A 87 6.38 -3.13 18.46
CA PRO A 87 5.39 -3.61 19.42
C PRO A 87 4.04 -2.95 19.15
N ARG A 88 2.99 -3.76 19.05
CA ARG A 88 1.62 -3.25 19.02
C ARG A 88 1.15 -2.90 20.43
N PRO A 89 0.28 -1.90 20.62
CA PRO A 89 -0.48 -1.74 21.85
C PRO A 89 -1.49 -2.89 21.97
N GLY A 90 -1.01 -4.05 22.45
CA GLY A 90 -1.84 -5.21 22.77
C GLY A 90 -2.52 -5.08 24.13
N GLY A 91 -3.55 -5.89 24.36
CA GLY A 91 -4.27 -5.96 25.65
C GLY A 91 -5.31 -4.85 25.83
N GLU A 92 -5.49 -4.40 27.08
CA GLU A 92 -6.53 -3.44 27.49
C GLU A 92 -6.40 -2.08 26.76
N ARG A 93 -5.17 -1.61 26.55
CA ARG A 93 -4.89 -0.34 25.87
C ARG A 93 -5.39 -0.33 24.43
N GLY A 94 -5.25 -1.44 23.72
CA GLY A 94 -5.77 -1.57 22.35
C GLY A 94 -7.29 -1.60 22.30
N ALA A 95 -7.93 -2.23 23.30
CA ALA A 95 -9.39 -2.28 23.41
C ALA A 95 -9.98 -0.91 23.76
N GLU A 96 -9.35 -0.17 24.66
CA GLU A 96 -9.75 1.19 25.03
C GLU A 96 -9.68 2.15 23.84
N LEU A 97 -8.61 2.07 23.05
CA LEU A 97 -8.46 2.88 21.83
C LEU A 97 -9.56 2.60 20.80
N LYS A 98 -9.96 1.33 20.65
CA LYS A 98 -11.07 0.96 19.77
C LYS A 98 -12.39 1.53 20.26
N ARG A 99 -12.70 1.37 21.55
CA ARG A 99 -13.93 1.91 22.14
C ARG A 99 -14.03 3.43 21.95
N ARG A 100 -12.94 4.14 22.25
CA ARG A 100 -12.89 5.60 22.08
C ARG A 100 -13.12 6.02 20.61
N PHE A 101 -12.54 5.31 19.66
CA PHE A 101 -12.74 5.58 18.24
C PHE A 101 -14.20 5.31 17.81
N GLU A 102 -14.82 4.24 18.29
CA GLU A 102 -16.22 3.93 18.03
C GLU A 102 -17.18 4.98 18.63
N GLU A 103 -16.90 5.45 19.83
CA GLU A 103 -17.62 6.56 20.48
C GLU A 103 -17.51 7.86 19.67
N GLU A 104 -16.29 8.24 19.25
CA GLU A 104 -16.05 9.42 18.41
C GLU A 104 -16.78 9.33 17.05
N GLN A 105 -16.76 8.15 16.41
CA GLN A 105 -17.49 7.90 15.16
C GLN A 105 -19.00 7.99 15.34
N THR A 106 -19.53 7.51 16.48
CA THR A 106 -20.96 7.59 16.79
C THR A 106 -21.40 9.02 17.04
N SER A 107 -20.65 9.77 17.85
CA SER A 107 -20.88 11.20 18.09
C SER A 107 -20.85 12.01 16.79
N SER A 108 -19.86 11.75 15.93
CA SER A 108 -19.76 12.43 14.64
C SER A 108 -20.93 12.07 13.71
N GLN A 109 -21.40 10.82 13.75
CA GLN A 109 -22.58 10.41 12.99
C GLN A 109 -23.84 11.14 13.44
N GLU A 110 -24.04 11.28 14.75
CA GLU A 110 -25.18 12.00 15.32
C GLU A 110 -25.16 13.47 14.93
N GLU A 111 -24.04 14.16 15.12
CA GLU A 111 -23.87 15.56 14.71
C GLU A 111 -24.13 15.77 13.21
N GLN A 112 -23.53 14.94 12.35
CA GLN A 112 -23.71 15.06 10.91
C GLN A 112 -25.12 14.71 10.45
N SER A 113 -25.81 13.80 11.15
CA SER A 113 -27.21 13.48 10.86
C SER A 113 -28.12 14.69 11.08
N VAL A 114 -27.89 15.44 12.16
CA VAL A 114 -28.63 16.66 12.48
C VAL A 114 -28.36 17.72 11.42
N LEU A 115 -27.09 17.94 11.06
CA LEU A 115 -26.72 18.91 10.04
C LEU A 115 -27.28 18.54 8.65
N ALA A 116 -27.23 17.27 8.27
CA ALA A 116 -27.75 16.79 7.00
C ALA A 116 -29.28 16.92 6.91
N LEU A 117 -30.00 16.68 8.03
CA LEU A 117 -31.43 16.93 8.12
C LEU A 117 -31.75 18.42 7.95
N GLN A 118 -31.01 19.29 8.64
CA GLN A 118 -31.17 20.74 8.53
C GLN A 118 -30.91 21.24 7.10
N ASP A 119 -29.85 20.78 6.44
CA ASP A 119 -29.55 21.16 5.06
C ASP A 119 -30.64 20.68 4.10
N ARG A 120 -31.17 19.46 4.30
CA ARG A 120 -32.28 18.93 3.49
C ARG A 120 -33.58 19.71 3.69
N LYS A 121 -33.90 20.13 4.92
CA LYS A 121 -35.02 21.04 5.21
C LYS A 121 -34.83 22.39 4.52
N ALA A 122 -33.64 22.97 4.62
CA ALA A 122 -33.32 24.24 3.97
C ALA A 122 -33.41 24.14 2.43
N ALA A 123 -32.94 23.03 1.86
CA ALA A 123 -33.06 22.76 0.42
C ALA A 123 -34.52 22.60 -0.02
N LEU A 124 -35.35 21.91 0.77
CA LEU A 124 -36.78 21.78 0.52
C LEU A 124 -37.48 23.14 0.54
N LEU A 125 -37.21 23.97 1.57
CA LEU A 125 -37.76 25.32 1.67
C LEU A 125 -37.37 26.19 0.47
N ARG A 126 -36.10 26.14 0.05
CA ARG A 126 -35.62 26.83 -1.16
C ARG A 126 -36.32 26.36 -2.44
N ALA A 127 -36.69 25.09 -2.53
CA ALA A 127 -37.40 24.54 -3.68
C ALA A 127 -38.92 24.87 -3.69
N MET A 128 -39.48 25.26 -2.54
CA MET A 128 -40.92 25.45 -2.32
C MET A 128 -41.41 26.88 -2.48
N THR A 129 -40.54 27.85 -2.76
CA THR A 129 -40.80 29.30 -2.67
C THR A 129 -41.90 29.87 -3.59
N SER A 130 -42.71 29.06 -4.28
CA SER A 130 -43.76 29.57 -5.18
C SER A 130 -45.09 28.81 -5.24
N SER A 131 -45.37 27.76 -4.43
CA SER A 131 -46.55 26.91 -4.74
C SER A 131 -47.31 26.22 -3.60
N LEU A 132 -47.00 26.42 -2.32
CA LEU A 132 -47.65 25.67 -1.22
C LEU A 132 -48.11 26.57 -0.06
N THR A 133 -49.19 26.16 0.61
CA THR A 133 -49.68 26.75 1.86
C THR A 133 -48.74 26.42 3.03
N GLU A 134 -48.71 27.27 4.06
CA GLU A 134 -47.84 27.08 5.24
C GLU A 134 -48.09 25.74 5.94
N GLU A 135 -49.35 25.29 6.01
CA GLU A 135 -49.74 23.99 6.58
C GLU A 135 -49.10 22.82 5.81
N ALA A 136 -49.14 22.86 4.46
CA ALA A 136 -48.53 21.83 3.62
C ALA A 136 -47.00 21.84 3.68
N GLN A 137 -46.39 23.01 3.95
CA GLN A 137 -44.96 23.11 4.20
C GLN A 137 -44.59 22.45 5.54
N GLN A 138 -45.37 22.72 6.59
CA GLN A 138 -45.14 22.18 7.92
C GLN A 138 -45.30 20.64 7.95
N ASP A 139 -46.31 20.10 7.28
CA ASP A 139 -46.51 18.65 7.15
C ASP A 139 -45.33 17.97 6.46
N ARG A 140 -44.80 18.57 5.39
CA ARG A 140 -43.64 18.02 4.68
C ARG A 140 -42.34 18.10 5.48
N LEU A 141 -42.15 19.16 6.26
CA LEU A 141 -41.02 19.27 7.19
C LEU A 141 -41.13 18.23 8.32
N GLY A 142 -42.33 18.01 8.88
CA GLY A 142 -42.58 16.97 9.87
C GLY A 142 -42.38 15.55 9.31
N ALA A 143 -42.79 15.31 8.07
CA ALA A 143 -42.51 14.05 7.38
C ALA A 143 -41.01 13.80 7.18
N LEU A 144 -40.21 14.85 6.96
CA LEU A 144 -38.75 14.77 6.92
C LEU A 144 -38.15 14.43 8.28
N ASP A 145 -38.64 15.03 9.36
CA ASP A 145 -38.16 14.72 10.73
C ASP A 145 -38.34 13.25 11.10
N GLN A 146 -39.44 12.63 10.66
CA GLN A 146 -39.75 11.24 11.00
C GLN A 146 -39.06 10.22 10.10
N ASN A 147 -38.84 10.55 8.82
CA ASN A 147 -38.38 9.57 7.82
C ASN A 147 -36.93 9.75 7.37
N PHE A 148 -36.27 10.84 7.76
CA PHE A 148 -34.89 11.07 7.35
C PHE A 148 -33.94 10.13 8.09
N VAL A 149 -33.14 9.40 7.31
CA VAL A 149 -32.06 8.56 7.83
C VAL A 149 -30.77 9.00 7.18
N PHE A 150 -29.79 9.38 8.00
CA PHE A 150 -28.45 9.67 7.52
C PHE A 150 -27.67 8.36 7.37
N PRO A 151 -27.30 7.96 6.15
CA PRO A 151 -26.63 6.68 5.94
C PRO A 151 -25.19 6.73 6.43
N ARG A 152 -24.75 5.67 7.15
CA ARG A 152 -23.37 5.56 7.66
C ARG A 152 -22.31 5.71 6.58
N SER A 153 -22.59 5.28 5.35
CA SER A 153 -21.65 5.40 4.22
C SER A 153 -21.46 6.85 3.72
N ALA A 154 -22.35 7.78 4.07
CA ALA A 154 -22.22 9.20 3.76
C ALA A 154 -21.56 10.01 4.88
N LEU A 155 -21.17 9.36 5.98
CA LEU A 155 -20.45 10.00 7.07
C LEU A 155 -19.14 10.60 6.55
N ALA A 156 -18.98 11.91 6.69
CA ALA A 156 -17.72 12.56 6.45
C ALA A 156 -16.74 12.14 7.55
N VAL A 157 -15.65 11.49 7.16
CA VAL A 157 -14.58 11.11 8.09
C VAL A 157 -13.47 12.15 8.07
N GLN A 158 -13.00 12.56 9.25
CA GLN A 158 -11.86 13.45 9.34
C GLN A 158 -10.56 12.68 9.11
N LEU A 159 -9.95 12.88 7.94
CA LEU A 159 -8.64 12.33 7.64
C LEU A 159 -7.53 13.23 8.22
N SER A 160 -6.49 12.64 8.82
CA SER A 160 -5.33 13.41 9.31
C SER A 160 -4.65 14.22 8.21
N THR A 161 -4.80 13.82 6.95
CA THR A 161 -4.27 14.51 5.76
C THR A 161 -5.13 15.69 5.29
N ALA A 162 -6.34 15.87 5.85
CA ALA A 162 -7.26 16.94 5.46
C ALA A 162 -7.05 18.26 6.24
N ARG A 163 -6.24 18.26 7.32
CA ARG A 163 -5.92 19.47 8.08
C ARG A 163 -4.74 20.22 7.46
N ALA A 164 -4.83 21.55 7.46
CA ALA A 164 -3.69 22.42 7.16
C ALA A 164 -2.73 22.34 8.34
N GLY A 165 -1.52 21.82 8.10
CA GLY A 165 -0.60 21.39 9.14
C GLY A 165 -0.65 19.87 9.22
N LEU A 166 0.36 19.22 8.64
CA LEU A 166 0.57 17.76 8.71
C LEU A 166 0.90 17.35 10.15
N HIS A 167 -0.03 17.59 11.08
CA HIS A 167 0.15 17.28 12.47
C HIS A 167 0.10 15.76 12.63
N TYR A 168 1.20 15.22 13.16
CA TYR A 168 1.24 13.88 13.67
C TYR A 168 0.15 13.73 14.74
N CYS A 169 -0.80 12.82 14.53
CA CYS A 169 -1.79 12.42 15.53
C CYS A 169 -1.38 11.06 16.11
N PRO A 170 -0.69 11.04 17.27
CA PRO A 170 -0.30 9.81 17.94
C PRO A 170 -1.48 8.86 18.21
N GLU A 171 -2.66 9.41 18.46
CA GLU A 171 -3.87 8.68 18.84
C GLU A 171 -4.42 7.87 17.66
N ALA A 172 -4.51 8.48 16.48
CA ALA A 172 -4.95 7.82 15.25
C ALA A 172 -4.00 6.67 14.85
N ARG A 173 -2.69 6.89 15.03
CA ARG A 173 -1.68 5.84 14.81
C ARG A 173 -1.84 4.69 15.81
N SER A 174 -2.08 5.01 17.09
CA SER A 174 -2.24 4.00 18.14
C SER A 174 -3.48 3.13 17.89
N PHE A 175 -4.58 3.71 17.41
CA PHE A 175 -5.77 2.97 16.98
C PHE A 175 -5.47 2.03 15.81
N LEU A 176 -4.85 2.53 14.73
CA LEU A 176 -4.48 1.71 13.57
C LEU A 176 -3.52 0.56 13.91
N GLU A 177 -2.63 0.77 14.89
CA GLU A 177 -1.72 -0.29 15.39
C GLU A 177 -2.44 -1.34 16.25
N ALA A 178 -3.58 -0.98 16.87
CA ALA A 178 -4.40 -1.87 17.70
C ALA A 178 -5.40 -2.74 16.89
N GLU A 179 -5.66 -2.40 15.63
CA GLU A 179 -6.46 -3.25 14.73
C GLU A 179 -5.74 -4.58 14.43
N GLN A 180 -6.50 -5.67 14.48
CA GLN A 180 -5.93 -6.99 14.19
C GLN A 180 -5.77 -7.16 12.69
N PRO A 181 -4.62 -7.71 12.23
CA PRO A 181 -4.49 -8.13 10.85
C PRO A 181 -5.65 -8.99 10.40
N ILE A 182 -6.24 -8.65 9.25
CA ILE A 182 -6.91 -9.66 8.43
C ILE A 182 -5.84 -10.74 8.16
N LYS A 183 -6.07 -11.96 8.64
CA LYS A 183 -5.12 -13.08 8.49
C LYS A 183 -4.71 -13.20 7.02
N THR A 184 -3.48 -12.85 6.70
CA THR A 184 -2.91 -13.16 5.39
C THR A 184 -2.50 -14.62 5.36
N GLN A 185 -2.90 -15.30 4.29
CA GLN A 185 -2.21 -16.51 3.88
C GLN A 185 -0.73 -16.14 3.65
N PRO A 186 0.23 -16.96 4.10
CA PRO A 186 1.63 -16.73 3.76
C PRO A 186 1.77 -16.62 2.24
N SER A 187 2.57 -15.65 1.77
CA SER A 187 2.90 -15.56 0.35
C SER A 187 3.39 -16.94 -0.13
N PRO A 188 2.93 -17.45 -1.29
CA PRO A 188 3.38 -18.73 -1.80
C PRO A 188 4.91 -18.79 -1.79
N SER A 189 5.47 -19.87 -1.25
CA SER A 189 6.94 -20.03 -1.13
C SER A 189 7.64 -19.81 -2.46
N SER A 190 7.00 -20.21 -3.56
CA SER A 190 7.48 -20.06 -4.93
C SER A 190 7.72 -18.59 -5.33
N ARG A 191 6.77 -17.70 -5.05
CA ARG A 191 6.86 -16.29 -5.41
C ARG A 191 8.01 -15.58 -4.67
N PHE A 192 8.22 -15.92 -3.40
CA PHE A 192 9.36 -15.41 -2.62
C PHE A 192 10.71 -15.93 -3.15
N GLN A 193 10.79 -17.20 -3.56
CA GLN A 193 12.00 -17.76 -4.18
C GLN A 193 12.38 -16.99 -5.46
N VAL A 194 11.41 -16.73 -6.34
CA VAL A 194 11.62 -15.90 -7.55
C VAL A 194 12.09 -14.50 -7.19
N PHE A 195 11.44 -13.86 -6.22
CA PHE A 195 11.83 -12.53 -5.75
C PHE A 195 13.27 -12.51 -5.24
N ARG A 196 13.63 -13.46 -4.37
CA ARG A 196 14.97 -13.57 -3.77
C ARG A 196 16.05 -13.82 -4.83
N ASP A 197 15.81 -14.70 -5.79
CA ASP A 197 16.75 -14.99 -6.88
C ASP A 197 16.96 -13.74 -7.76
N LEU A 198 15.90 -13.11 -8.26
CA LEU A 198 16.01 -11.89 -9.08
C LEU A 198 16.69 -10.74 -8.33
N ARG A 199 16.41 -10.56 -7.04
CA ARG A 199 17.13 -9.60 -6.18
C ARG A 199 18.60 -9.95 -6.04
N GLY A 200 18.92 -11.22 -5.82
CA GLY A 200 20.30 -11.73 -5.74
C GLY A 200 21.09 -11.48 -7.02
N ARG A 201 20.42 -11.47 -8.18
CA ARG A 201 21.01 -11.09 -9.49
C ARG A 201 21.13 -9.58 -9.71
N GLY A 202 20.74 -8.75 -8.74
CA GLY A 202 20.86 -7.29 -8.81
C GLY A 202 19.68 -6.55 -9.45
N PHE A 203 18.58 -7.24 -9.79
CA PHE A 203 17.39 -6.57 -10.32
C PHE A 203 16.59 -5.87 -9.23
N PHE A 204 15.84 -4.84 -9.62
CA PHE A 204 14.84 -4.20 -8.76
C PHE A 204 13.45 -4.69 -9.14
N LEU A 205 12.57 -4.84 -8.15
CA LEU A 205 11.26 -5.44 -8.33
C LEU A 205 10.17 -4.52 -7.77
N THR A 206 9.08 -4.37 -8.53
CA THR A 206 7.83 -3.75 -8.04
C THR A 206 6.64 -4.64 -8.39
N SER A 207 5.46 -4.39 -7.82
CA SER A 207 4.25 -5.09 -8.23
C SER A 207 3.96 -4.91 -9.73
N ALA A 208 3.62 -6.00 -10.42
CA ALA A 208 3.15 -5.99 -11.81
C ALA A 208 1.63 -6.19 -11.96
N GLY A 209 0.83 -5.99 -10.91
CA GLY A 209 -0.62 -6.19 -10.99
C GLY A 209 -1.30 -5.40 -12.12
N LYS A 210 -0.80 -4.20 -12.44
CA LYS A 210 -1.29 -3.37 -13.57
C LYS A 210 -0.92 -3.90 -14.97
N PHE A 211 -0.01 -4.87 -15.03
CA PHE A 211 0.57 -5.44 -16.25
C PHE A 211 0.25 -6.93 -16.39
N GLY A 212 -0.57 -7.49 -15.49
CA GLY A 212 -0.96 -8.90 -15.50
C GLY A 212 0.18 -9.86 -15.17
N GLY A 213 1.10 -9.45 -14.29
CA GLY A 213 2.12 -10.35 -13.73
C GLY A 213 2.32 -10.11 -12.24
N ASP A 214 3.26 -10.86 -11.66
CA ASP A 214 3.60 -10.75 -10.25
C ASP A 214 4.57 -9.60 -9.98
N PHE A 215 5.65 -9.52 -10.78
CA PHE A 215 6.67 -8.49 -10.63
C PHE A 215 7.02 -7.80 -11.94
N LEU A 216 7.29 -6.50 -11.85
CA LEU A 216 8.03 -5.77 -12.86
C LEU A 216 9.51 -5.85 -12.50
N VAL A 217 10.34 -6.23 -13.46
CA VAL A 217 11.77 -6.41 -13.26
C VAL A 217 12.54 -5.30 -13.96
N TYR A 218 13.32 -4.56 -13.18
CA TYR A 218 14.09 -3.41 -13.63
C TYR A 218 15.59 -3.71 -13.52
N PRO A 219 16.40 -3.29 -14.49
CA PRO A 219 17.86 -3.44 -14.44
C PRO A 219 18.53 -2.52 -13.40
N GLY A 220 17.77 -1.57 -12.84
CA GLY A 220 18.23 -0.62 -11.84
C GLY A 220 17.04 0.04 -11.15
N ASP A 221 17.29 1.12 -10.40
CA ASP A 221 16.26 1.80 -9.63
C ASP A 221 15.05 2.24 -10.50
N PRO A 222 13.81 1.86 -10.15
CA PRO A 222 12.61 2.21 -10.94
C PRO A 222 12.37 3.73 -11.12
N LEU A 223 13.02 4.59 -10.33
CA LEU A 223 13.01 6.04 -10.54
C LEU A 223 13.86 6.49 -11.73
N ARG A 224 14.78 5.65 -12.20
CA ARG A 224 15.74 5.94 -13.27
C ARG A 224 15.60 5.01 -14.47
N PHE A 225 15.06 3.80 -14.27
CA PHE A 225 14.97 2.76 -15.29
C PHE A 225 13.53 2.37 -15.54
N HIS A 226 13.25 1.94 -16.77
CA HIS A 226 11.99 1.27 -17.11
C HIS A 226 12.11 -0.23 -16.87
N ALA A 227 11.00 -0.88 -16.50
CA ALA A 227 10.97 -2.33 -16.38
C ALA A 227 11.18 -2.97 -17.75
N HIS A 228 12.10 -3.92 -17.82
CA HIS A 228 12.35 -4.71 -19.04
C HIS A 228 11.44 -5.92 -19.11
N PHE A 229 11.12 -6.50 -17.95
CA PHE A 229 10.39 -7.75 -17.87
C PHE A 229 9.12 -7.64 -17.03
N ILE A 230 8.15 -8.46 -17.38
CA ILE A 230 7.01 -8.82 -16.53
C ILE A 230 7.25 -10.27 -16.10
N ALA A 231 7.56 -10.48 -14.83
CA ALA A 231 7.73 -11.81 -14.26
C ALA A 231 6.38 -12.37 -13.81
N VAL A 232 6.10 -13.60 -14.21
CA VAL A 232 4.94 -14.40 -13.79
C VAL A 232 5.45 -15.67 -13.14
N CYS A 233 5.10 -15.87 -11.87
CA CYS A 233 5.52 -17.02 -11.09
C CYS A 233 4.60 -18.21 -11.41
N VAL A 234 5.17 -19.32 -11.85
CA VAL A 234 4.44 -20.55 -12.17
C VAL A 234 5.06 -21.72 -11.43
N GLU A 235 4.23 -22.65 -10.95
CA GLU A 235 4.70 -23.87 -10.30
C GLU A 235 5.22 -24.85 -11.36
N SER A 236 6.39 -25.45 -11.11
CA SER A 236 7.08 -26.31 -12.09
C SER A 236 6.30 -27.59 -12.44
N ASP A 237 5.47 -28.06 -11.53
CA ASP A 237 4.68 -29.30 -11.62
C ASP A 237 3.23 -29.06 -12.06
N ARG A 238 2.84 -27.79 -12.26
CA ARG A 238 1.47 -27.43 -12.60
C ARG A 238 1.34 -27.07 -14.08
N PRO A 239 0.39 -27.68 -14.82
CA PRO A 239 0.15 -27.29 -16.20
C PRO A 239 -0.36 -25.85 -16.28
N VAL A 240 0.18 -25.08 -17.22
CA VAL A 240 -0.27 -23.73 -17.53
C VAL A 240 -1.23 -23.79 -18.71
N GLY A 241 -2.41 -23.17 -18.56
CA GLY A 241 -3.39 -23.07 -19.64
C GLY A 241 -2.84 -22.29 -20.83
N VAL A 242 -3.03 -22.78 -22.05
CA VAL A 242 -2.59 -22.09 -23.28
C VAL A 242 -3.20 -20.69 -23.39
N LEU A 243 -4.47 -20.54 -22.99
CA LEU A 243 -5.16 -19.25 -23.00
C LEU A 243 -4.54 -18.25 -22.00
N ASP A 244 -4.11 -18.72 -20.82
CA ASP A 244 -3.43 -17.88 -19.84
C ASP A 244 -2.07 -17.42 -20.38
N LEU A 245 -1.33 -18.33 -21.02
CA LEU A 245 -0.06 -18.01 -21.67
C LEU A 245 -0.24 -16.96 -22.78
N LEU A 246 -1.27 -17.10 -23.62
CA LEU A 246 -1.60 -16.12 -24.65
C LEU A 246 -2.01 -14.77 -24.05
N ALA A 247 -2.78 -14.76 -22.95
CA ALA A 247 -3.20 -13.55 -22.26
C ALA A 247 -1.99 -12.77 -21.73
N VAL A 248 -1.07 -13.43 -21.02
CA VAL A 248 0.14 -12.80 -20.49
C VAL A 248 1.05 -12.33 -21.63
N ALA A 249 1.24 -13.13 -22.69
CA ALA A 249 2.04 -12.74 -23.86
C ALA A 249 1.48 -11.48 -24.55
N ARG A 250 0.14 -11.38 -24.70
CA ARG A 250 -0.54 -10.20 -25.23
C ARG A 250 -0.30 -8.96 -24.36
N LEU A 251 -0.42 -9.11 -23.03
CA LEU A 251 -0.21 -8.00 -22.09
C LEU A 251 1.22 -7.46 -22.17
N GLY A 252 2.22 -8.34 -22.20
CA GLY A 252 3.63 -7.94 -22.32
C GLY A 252 3.93 -7.23 -23.64
N SER A 253 3.41 -7.77 -24.75
CA SER A 253 3.62 -7.20 -26.10
C SER A 253 3.07 -5.78 -26.21
N ASN A 254 1.88 -5.51 -25.66
CA ASN A 254 1.25 -4.19 -25.68
C ASN A 254 2.08 -3.10 -24.96
N VAL A 255 2.87 -3.49 -23.96
CA VAL A 255 3.68 -2.56 -23.17
C VAL A 255 5.18 -2.66 -23.46
N LYS A 256 5.53 -3.35 -24.56
CA LYS A 256 6.91 -3.59 -25.03
C LYS A 256 7.83 -4.17 -23.94
N LYS A 257 7.31 -5.12 -23.15
CA LYS A 257 8.08 -5.84 -22.13
C LYS A 257 8.12 -7.32 -22.44
N THR A 258 9.27 -7.94 -22.22
CA THR A 258 9.39 -9.40 -22.36
C THR A 258 8.76 -10.07 -21.15
N VAL A 259 7.89 -11.05 -21.37
CA VAL A 259 7.30 -11.82 -20.27
C VAL A 259 8.29 -12.91 -19.86
N LEU A 260 8.51 -13.07 -18.56
CA LEU A 260 9.31 -14.16 -17.99
C LEU A 260 8.41 -15.08 -17.18
N LEU A 261 8.27 -16.32 -17.61
CA LEU A 261 7.73 -17.38 -16.76
C LEU A 261 8.84 -17.82 -15.81
N CYS A 262 8.58 -17.71 -14.51
CA CYS A 262 9.55 -17.96 -13.45
C CYS A 262 9.10 -19.19 -12.67
N SER A 263 9.84 -20.28 -12.80
CA SER A 263 9.50 -21.58 -12.21
C SER A 263 10.58 -21.99 -11.21
N PRO A 264 10.29 -21.93 -9.90
CA PRO A 264 11.21 -22.45 -8.89
C PRO A 264 11.38 -23.96 -9.00
N VAL A 265 12.60 -24.44 -8.82
CA VAL A 265 13.00 -25.85 -8.89
C VAL A 265 13.36 -26.33 -7.48
N ALA A 266 13.28 -27.64 -7.24
CA ALA A 266 13.52 -28.24 -5.92
C ALA A 266 14.90 -27.90 -5.31
N ASP A 267 15.90 -27.63 -6.15
CA ASP A 267 17.26 -27.29 -5.73
C ASP A 267 17.42 -25.84 -5.21
N GLY A 268 16.33 -25.06 -5.20
CA GLY A 268 16.32 -23.66 -4.77
C GLY A 268 16.62 -22.64 -5.87
N ASP A 269 16.99 -23.11 -7.06
CA ASP A 269 17.16 -22.31 -8.27
C ASP A 269 15.81 -21.98 -8.94
N VAL A 270 15.82 -20.94 -9.79
CA VAL A 270 14.65 -20.51 -10.57
C VAL A 270 14.95 -20.66 -12.06
N ARG A 271 14.09 -21.40 -12.77
CA ARG A 271 14.11 -21.48 -14.23
C ARG A 271 13.31 -20.33 -14.83
N TYR A 272 13.90 -19.65 -15.81
CA TYR A 272 13.27 -18.54 -16.52
C TYR A 272 13.02 -18.90 -17.98
N THR A 273 11.77 -18.80 -18.42
CA THR A 273 11.38 -18.96 -19.82
C THR A 273 10.81 -17.65 -20.34
N SER A 274 11.45 -17.05 -21.34
CA SER A 274 10.95 -15.83 -21.96
C SER A 274 9.89 -16.13 -23.00
N LEU A 275 8.79 -15.38 -22.97
CA LEU A 275 7.77 -15.38 -24.02
C LEU A 275 7.86 -14.09 -24.83
N GLN A 276 7.97 -14.25 -26.14
CA GLN A 276 7.95 -13.16 -27.10
C GLN A 276 6.96 -13.49 -28.21
N TRP A 277 6.10 -12.53 -28.54
CA TRP A 277 5.16 -12.67 -29.63
C TRP A 277 5.87 -12.44 -30.97
N SER A 278 6.04 -13.51 -31.75
CA SER A 278 6.55 -13.43 -33.11
C SER A 278 5.40 -13.17 -34.09
N GLY A 279 4.99 -11.91 -34.23
CA GLY A 279 3.87 -11.59 -35.13
C GLY A 279 3.39 -10.14 -35.10
N MET A 280 4.24 -9.20 -35.53
CA MET A 280 3.99 -8.18 -36.57
C MET A 280 5.22 -7.26 -36.63
N VAL A 281 5.93 -7.33 -37.75
CA VAL A 281 6.76 -6.25 -38.29
C VAL A 281 5.83 -5.12 -38.74
#